data_AF-A0A1S1N358-F1
#
_entry.id   AF-A0A1S1N358-F1
#
_cell.length_a   1.000
_cell.length_b   1.000
_cell.length_c   1.000
_cell.angle_alpha   90.00
_cell.angle_beta   90.00
_cell.angle_gamma   90.00
#
_symmetry.space_group_name_H-M   'P 1'
#
loop_
_entity.id
_entity.type
_entity.pdbx_description
1 polymer ?
#
loop_
_entity_poly.entity_id
_entity_poly.type
_entity_poly.pdbx_seq_one_letter_code
_entity_poly.pdbx_strand_id
1 'polypeptide(L)'
;MKHFLLTLIVTASTGVSSVHAMSKDDVIEPILQRIPASEGLKGHDFYMSKYEVTVAQFSQFVADTGYQVPKNCMAFTDKRWPDPENPASWDLPEFIKNPYRPAVCTGIQGALDYAKWLAEKTKKPYKLPSESQWRYAALAGKTGRMAFADDFKQTEICEYENTEDIANIAGFKKHHKVRYKRSADCNDGAIYHTVVGMYRPNQFGLYDMMGNVREFTRTCHEYTDSQRKECKQYVVAGEAWHWQPRGANVQDWIDRDFQGGLEGIRLVLEADGHGSVSAATMKFSEQLKNAQHAQRQHLDKLKMIPATPVGVKVWSDNNKSINISWLDVEGDGVKYAVYRAISDPANGHATRFTLLADELKSPEYTDITVPEQAYVRYQVFSYNDQGEGLGSQIVAHGKAKIFKDNERIEAEHFFDGQYYWISKRDTATVAGFSDNPDHFPTGIKPHKPAWVRLGFEVKQSKLAVLTFRAQADQATRFELWQGAHLVGRYDIPKGDKLATYSGAATLVASKAPLEIRMDTPFWFELDWLEFK
;
A
#
# COMPACT_ATOMS: atom_id res chain seq x y z
N MET A 1 -39.48 45.66 -41.32
CA MET A 1 -38.20 46.27 -40.86
C MET A 1 -37.65 45.44 -39.71
N LYS A 2 -36.31 45.34 -39.61
CA LYS A 2 -35.48 44.43 -38.79
C LYS A 2 -35.19 43.09 -39.52
N HIS A 3 -34.12 43.06 -40.32
CA HIS A 3 -32.69 42.86 -39.97
C HIS A 3 -32.31 41.38 -40.07
N PHE A 4 -31.84 41.01 -41.26
CA PHE A 4 -30.96 39.86 -41.49
C PHE A 4 -29.59 40.20 -40.87
N LEU A 5 -29.12 39.39 -39.93
CA LEU A 5 -27.74 39.45 -39.48
C LEU A 5 -27.01 38.20 -39.97
N LEU A 6 -26.00 38.48 -40.79
CA LEU A 6 -25.04 37.59 -41.40
C LEU A 6 -24.12 37.03 -40.31
N THR A 7 -24.16 35.72 -40.05
CA THR A 7 -23.16 35.09 -39.15
C THR A 7 -21.93 34.74 -39.98
N LEU A 8 -20.88 35.54 -39.83
CA LEU A 8 -19.54 35.32 -40.38
C LEU A 8 -18.98 34.01 -39.82
N ILE A 9 -18.69 33.04 -40.69
CA ILE A 9 -17.82 31.90 -40.38
C ILE A 9 -16.38 32.44 -40.38
N VAL A 10 -15.81 32.63 -39.19
CA VAL A 10 -14.37 32.88 -39.04
C VAL A 10 -13.68 31.53 -38.93
N THR A 11 -13.27 30.98 -40.06
CA THR A 11 -12.23 29.95 -40.11
C THR A 11 -10.89 30.61 -39.77
N ALA A 12 -10.49 30.56 -38.51
CA ALA A 12 -9.13 30.89 -38.11
C ALA A 12 -8.22 29.68 -38.42
N SER A 13 -7.81 29.59 -39.69
CA SER A 13 -6.64 28.82 -40.10
C SER A 13 -5.39 29.61 -39.70
N THR A 14 -4.93 29.46 -38.47
CA THR A 14 -3.55 29.87 -38.13
C THR A 14 -2.66 28.65 -38.30
N GLY A 15 -2.01 28.60 -39.46
CA GLY A 15 -0.97 27.63 -39.75
C GLY A 15 0.17 27.78 -38.75
N VAL A 16 0.53 26.67 -38.10
CA VAL A 16 1.85 26.51 -37.49
C VAL A 16 2.77 25.96 -38.57
N SER A 17 3.27 26.86 -39.42
CA SER A 17 4.40 26.58 -40.30
C SER A 17 5.68 26.66 -39.48
N SER A 18 6.09 25.51 -38.93
CA SER A 18 7.49 25.07 -38.90
C SER A 18 7.56 23.73 -38.18
N VAL A 19 7.05 22.68 -38.82
CA VAL A 19 7.56 21.34 -38.55
C VAL A 19 8.98 21.35 -39.10
N HIS A 20 9.96 21.73 -38.28
CA HIS A 20 11.27 21.12 -38.45
C HIS A 20 10.99 19.63 -38.28
N ALA A 21 11.08 18.88 -39.38
CA ALA A 21 11.11 17.44 -39.32
C ALA A 21 12.16 17.10 -38.28
N MET A 22 11.74 16.60 -37.10
CA MET A 22 12.67 16.07 -36.13
C MET A 22 13.51 15.06 -36.89
N SER A 23 14.82 15.27 -36.89
CA SER A 23 15.75 14.34 -37.51
C SER A 23 15.39 12.93 -37.02
N LYS A 24 15.52 11.94 -37.90
CA LYS A 24 15.33 10.52 -37.58
C LYS A 24 16.19 10.06 -36.38
N ASP A 25 17.15 10.88 -35.96
CA ASP A 25 18.11 10.66 -34.87
C ASP A 25 17.78 11.39 -33.55
N ASP A 26 16.71 12.19 -33.47
CA ASP A 26 16.38 12.98 -32.28
C ASP A 26 15.55 12.15 -31.26
N VAL A 27 16.24 11.38 -30.42
CA VAL A 27 15.67 10.50 -29.39
C VAL A 27 15.71 11.13 -28.00
N ILE A 28 14.66 10.92 -27.18
CA ILE A 28 14.65 11.31 -25.76
C ILE A 28 15.39 10.24 -24.96
N GLU A 29 16.66 10.49 -24.64
CA GLU A 29 17.46 9.64 -23.77
C GLU A 29 17.12 9.87 -22.29
N PRO A 30 17.40 8.91 -21.40
CA PRO A 30 17.35 9.16 -19.96
C PRO A 30 18.35 10.24 -19.54
N ILE A 31 17.96 11.08 -18.58
CA ILE A 31 18.90 11.96 -17.88
C ILE A 31 19.75 11.05 -16.98
N LEU A 32 21.07 11.02 -17.18
CA LEU A 32 21.95 10.06 -16.53
C LEU A 32 22.68 10.65 -15.31
N GLN A 33 22.91 9.80 -14.31
CA GLN A 33 23.79 10.06 -13.17
C GLN A 33 24.95 9.08 -13.18
N ARG A 34 26.16 9.57 -12.91
CA ARG A 34 27.34 8.73 -12.76
C ARG A 34 27.28 8.02 -11.42
N ILE A 35 27.38 6.69 -11.46
CA ILE A 35 27.44 5.81 -10.30
C ILE A 35 28.88 5.34 -10.14
N PRO A 36 29.59 5.79 -9.11
CA PRO A 36 30.99 5.43 -8.92
C PRO A 36 31.11 3.93 -8.63
N ALA A 37 32.21 3.31 -9.06
CA ALA A 37 32.54 1.95 -8.63
C ALA A 37 32.67 1.87 -7.10
N SER A 38 32.19 0.77 -6.52
CA SER A 38 32.43 0.48 -5.11
C SER A 38 33.76 -0.27 -4.98
N GLU A 39 34.58 0.04 -3.97
CA GLU A 39 35.86 -0.68 -3.74
C GLU A 39 35.67 -2.20 -3.55
N GLY A 40 34.47 -2.65 -3.18
CA GLY A 40 34.12 -4.07 -3.00
C GLY A 40 33.47 -4.76 -4.21
N LEU A 41 32.98 -4.01 -5.20
CA LEU A 41 32.52 -4.53 -6.49
C LEU A 41 33.66 -4.33 -7.47
N LYS A 42 34.28 -5.42 -7.96
CA LYS A 42 35.26 -5.36 -9.05
C LYS A 42 34.58 -4.87 -10.34
N GLY A 43 34.28 -3.58 -10.42
CA GLY A 43 33.46 -2.98 -11.46
C GLY A 43 33.98 -1.60 -11.83
N HIS A 44 33.71 -1.22 -13.08
CA HIS A 44 33.92 0.14 -13.56
C HIS A 44 32.75 1.01 -13.12
N ASP A 45 32.95 2.33 -13.15
CA ASP A 45 31.83 3.27 -13.05
C ASP A 45 30.81 2.94 -14.14
N PHE A 46 29.54 3.21 -13.85
CA PHE A 46 28.47 3.14 -14.84
C PHE A 46 27.57 4.36 -14.67
N TYR A 47 26.66 4.56 -15.61
CA TYR A 47 25.63 5.58 -15.47
C TYR A 47 24.27 4.93 -15.28
N MET A 48 23.40 5.55 -14.50
CA MET A 48 22.02 5.11 -14.30
C MET A 48 21.07 6.25 -14.60
N SER A 49 19.89 5.95 -15.15
CA SER A 49 18.88 6.97 -15.34
C SER A 49 18.47 7.56 -13.99
N LYS A 50 18.53 8.89 -13.92
CA LYS A 50 18.21 9.71 -12.75
C LYS A 50 16.79 9.47 -12.24
N TYR A 51 15.91 9.17 -13.19
CA TYR A 51 14.49 8.92 -13.04
C TYR A 51 14.13 7.59 -13.71
N GLU A 52 12.95 7.06 -13.41
CA GLU A 52 12.31 6.01 -14.19
C GLU A 52 12.06 6.49 -15.62
N VAL A 53 12.01 5.55 -16.57
CA VAL A 53 11.62 5.83 -17.97
C VAL A 53 10.19 6.32 -17.95
N THR A 54 9.99 7.49 -18.54
CA THR A 54 8.69 8.17 -18.57
C THR A 54 7.81 7.72 -19.73
N VAL A 55 6.52 8.02 -19.63
CA VAL A 55 5.54 7.86 -20.71
C VAL A 55 6.04 8.49 -22.01
N ALA A 56 6.63 9.69 -21.99
CA ALA A 56 7.16 10.35 -23.19
C ALA A 56 8.21 9.49 -23.92
N GLN A 57 9.16 8.95 -23.16
CA GLN A 57 10.26 8.15 -23.66
C GLN A 57 9.78 6.82 -24.22
N PHE A 58 8.93 6.11 -23.46
CA PHE A 58 8.38 4.84 -23.93
C PHE A 58 7.41 5.00 -25.11
N SER A 59 6.63 6.09 -25.15
CA SER A 59 5.76 6.41 -26.28
C SER A 59 6.54 6.64 -27.57
N GLN A 60 7.74 7.24 -27.49
CA GLN A 60 8.61 7.39 -28.67
C GLN A 60 9.05 6.02 -29.21
N PHE A 61 9.41 5.08 -28.33
CA PHE A 61 9.72 3.70 -28.74
C PHE A 61 8.56 3.04 -29.48
N VAL A 62 7.34 3.12 -28.92
CA VAL A 62 6.15 2.54 -29.55
C VAL A 62 5.88 3.19 -30.91
N ALA A 63 6.00 4.52 -31.01
CA ALA A 63 5.81 5.25 -32.26
C ALA A 63 6.86 4.91 -33.33
N ASP A 64 8.14 4.81 -32.95
CA ASP A 64 9.25 4.55 -33.87
C ASP A 64 9.24 3.11 -34.41
N THR A 65 8.73 2.15 -33.63
CA THR A 65 8.84 0.71 -33.92
C THR A 65 7.51 0.06 -34.30
N GLY A 66 6.37 0.69 -33.98
CA GLY A 66 5.06 0.06 -34.07
C GLY A 66 4.85 -1.06 -33.05
N TYR A 67 5.63 -1.08 -31.95
CA TYR A 67 5.59 -2.13 -30.94
C TYR A 67 4.18 -2.34 -30.38
N GLN A 68 3.73 -3.59 -30.36
CA GLN A 68 2.42 -3.97 -29.83
C GLN A 68 2.59 -4.46 -28.40
N VAL A 69 2.33 -3.58 -27.44
CA VAL A 69 2.32 -3.97 -26.02
C VAL A 69 1.09 -4.86 -25.76
N PRO A 70 1.26 -6.02 -25.09
CA PRO A 70 0.15 -6.87 -24.72
C PRO A 70 -0.96 -6.16 -23.91
N LYS A 71 -2.19 -6.70 -24.00
CA LYS A 71 -3.37 -6.20 -23.28
C LYS A 71 -3.71 -7.12 -22.10
N ASN A 72 -2.77 -7.31 -21.20
CA ASN A 72 -2.93 -8.15 -20.00
C ASN A 72 -2.53 -7.39 -18.72
N CYS A 73 -2.59 -6.05 -18.73
CA CYS A 73 -2.16 -5.26 -17.59
C CYS A 73 -3.18 -5.26 -16.45
N MET A 74 -2.70 -5.61 -15.26
CA MET A 74 -3.34 -5.35 -13.97
C MET A 74 -3.24 -3.86 -13.63
N ALA A 75 -4.05 -3.05 -14.31
CA ALA A 75 -4.02 -1.60 -14.15
C ALA A 75 -4.76 -1.13 -12.89
N PHE A 76 -4.15 -0.15 -12.22
CA PHE A 76 -4.68 0.46 -11.02
C PHE A 76 -4.72 1.98 -11.19
N THR A 77 -5.92 2.57 -11.16
CA THR A 77 -6.15 4.02 -11.28
C THR A 77 -7.22 4.50 -10.32
N ASP A 78 -7.61 5.77 -10.41
CA ASP A 78 -8.77 6.36 -9.72
C ASP A 78 -10.12 5.76 -10.17
N LYS A 79 -10.18 5.16 -11.36
CA LYS A 79 -11.41 4.58 -11.92
C LYS A 79 -11.38 3.07 -12.06
N ARG A 80 -10.22 2.46 -11.86
CA ARG A 80 -10.01 1.04 -12.14
C ARG A 80 -9.31 0.35 -10.99
N TRP A 81 -9.94 -0.72 -10.52
CA TRP A 81 -9.31 -1.74 -9.68
C TRP A 81 -8.71 -2.84 -10.57
N PRO A 82 -7.57 -3.45 -10.21
CA PRO A 82 -7.01 -4.57 -10.97
C PRO A 82 -8.02 -5.70 -11.16
N ASP A 83 -8.16 -6.16 -12.41
CA ASP A 83 -9.15 -7.17 -12.81
C ASP A 83 -8.52 -8.10 -13.86
N PRO A 84 -8.30 -9.40 -13.55
CA PRO A 84 -7.77 -10.37 -14.51
C PRO A 84 -8.75 -10.71 -15.64
N GLU A 85 -10.06 -10.60 -15.42
CA GLU A 85 -11.07 -10.96 -16.42
C GLU A 85 -11.26 -9.85 -17.46
N ASN A 86 -10.97 -8.62 -17.07
CA ASN A 86 -10.93 -7.45 -17.93
C ASN A 86 -9.59 -6.74 -17.71
N PRO A 87 -8.51 -7.15 -18.39
CA PRO A 87 -7.22 -6.48 -18.27
C PRO A 87 -7.17 -5.16 -19.06
N ALA A 88 -6.28 -4.27 -18.66
CA ALA A 88 -5.97 -3.04 -19.39
C ALA A 88 -4.74 -3.22 -20.29
N SER A 89 -4.26 -2.10 -20.85
CA SER A 89 -2.97 -2.01 -21.53
C SER A 89 -2.27 -0.70 -21.15
N TRP A 90 -1.02 -0.56 -21.57
CA TRP A 90 -0.17 0.60 -21.26
C TRP A 90 -0.73 1.92 -21.79
N ASP A 91 -1.50 1.90 -22.88
CA ASP A 91 -2.08 3.06 -23.55
C ASP A 91 -3.39 3.55 -22.90
N LEU A 92 -3.71 3.02 -21.71
CA LEU A 92 -4.81 3.52 -20.89
C LEU A 92 -4.66 5.05 -20.70
N PRO A 93 -5.68 5.86 -21.05
CA PRO A 93 -5.57 7.32 -21.02
C PRO A 93 -5.09 7.88 -19.67
N GLU A 94 -5.50 7.27 -18.57
CA GLU A 94 -5.08 7.62 -17.21
C GLU A 94 -3.55 7.51 -16.98
N PHE A 95 -2.89 6.54 -17.63
CA PHE A 95 -1.44 6.36 -17.55
C PHE A 95 -0.71 7.31 -18.51
N ILE A 96 -1.17 7.42 -19.76
CA ILE A 96 -0.43 8.17 -20.78
C ILE A 96 -0.72 9.68 -20.80
N LYS A 97 -1.76 10.16 -20.10
CA LYS A 97 -2.14 11.59 -20.12
C LYS A 97 -1.02 12.51 -19.65
N ASN A 98 -0.20 12.10 -18.69
CA ASN A 98 0.95 12.87 -18.24
C ASN A 98 2.24 12.25 -18.77
N PRO A 99 2.93 12.90 -19.73
CA PRO A 99 4.11 12.35 -20.38
C PRO A 99 5.33 12.20 -19.45
N TYR A 100 5.30 12.79 -18.25
CA TYR A 100 6.41 12.80 -17.29
C TYR A 100 6.24 11.84 -16.11
N ARG A 101 5.17 11.04 -16.11
CA ARG A 101 5.02 9.91 -15.18
C ARG A 101 5.83 8.70 -15.66
N PRO A 102 6.21 7.76 -14.77
CA PRO A 102 6.78 6.49 -15.17
C PRO A 102 5.89 5.76 -16.18
N ALA A 103 6.49 5.13 -17.18
CA ALA A 103 5.79 4.17 -18.02
C ALA A 103 5.56 2.87 -17.22
N VAL A 104 4.31 2.42 -17.19
CA VAL A 104 3.87 1.18 -16.51
C VAL A 104 3.14 0.27 -17.50
N CYS A 105 2.72 -0.93 -17.07
CA CYS A 105 2.05 -1.91 -17.93
C CYS A 105 2.87 -2.36 -19.15
N THR A 106 4.20 -2.23 -19.11
CA THR A 106 5.05 -2.61 -20.25
C THR A 106 5.38 -4.11 -20.26
N GLY A 107 5.34 -4.73 -19.07
CA GLY A 107 5.96 -6.03 -18.81
C GLY A 107 7.49 -5.99 -18.93
N ILE A 108 8.15 -7.06 -18.47
CA ILE A 108 9.62 -7.18 -18.57
C ILE A 108 10.07 -7.24 -20.04
N GLN A 109 9.30 -7.90 -20.92
CA GLN A 109 9.64 -8.00 -22.34
C GLN A 109 9.63 -6.62 -23.01
N GLY A 110 8.59 -5.80 -22.77
CA GLY A 110 8.54 -4.43 -23.27
C GLY A 110 9.68 -3.56 -22.74
N ALA A 111 10.11 -3.77 -21.49
CA ALA A 111 11.26 -3.09 -20.91
C ALA A 111 12.59 -3.48 -21.57
N LEU A 112 12.80 -4.77 -21.83
CA LEU A 112 13.99 -5.28 -22.53
C LEU A 112 14.03 -4.79 -23.99
N ASP A 113 12.89 -4.82 -24.68
CA ASP A 113 12.78 -4.37 -26.08
C ASP A 113 13.00 -2.85 -26.19
N TYR A 114 12.47 -2.07 -25.25
CA TYR A 114 12.75 -0.63 -25.15
C TYR A 114 14.24 -0.35 -24.96
N ALA A 115 14.89 -1.05 -24.02
CA ALA A 115 16.33 -0.87 -23.76
C ALA A 115 17.17 -1.22 -25.00
N LYS A 116 16.82 -2.33 -25.69
CA LYS A 116 17.46 -2.75 -26.93
C LYS A 116 17.29 -1.71 -28.05
N TRP A 117 16.07 -1.24 -28.28
CA TRP A 117 15.79 -0.20 -29.27
C TRP A 117 16.59 1.07 -28.99
N LEU A 118 16.60 1.54 -27.74
CA LEU A 118 17.34 2.75 -27.38
C LEU A 118 18.84 2.57 -27.63
N ALA A 119 19.39 1.39 -27.29
CA ALA A 119 20.80 1.09 -27.54
C ALA A 119 21.13 1.06 -29.04
N GLU A 120 20.27 0.46 -29.86
CA GLU A 120 20.44 0.42 -31.33
C GLU A 120 20.30 1.81 -31.96
N LYS A 121 19.37 2.62 -31.47
CA LYS A 121 19.08 3.98 -31.94
C LYS A 121 20.23 4.95 -31.63
N THR A 122 20.76 4.89 -30.40
CA THR A 122 21.80 5.81 -29.90
C THR A 122 23.22 5.31 -30.11
N LYS A 123 23.40 4.02 -30.42
CA LYS A 123 24.69 3.32 -30.39
C LYS A 123 25.37 3.33 -29.02
N LYS A 124 24.61 3.59 -27.95
CA LYS A 124 25.08 3.58 -26.57
C LYS A 124 24.61 2.28 -25.88
N PRO A 125 25.43 1.61 -25.06
CA PRO A 125 25.10 0.31 -24.46
C PRO A 125 24.07 0.41 -23.31
N TYR A 126 22.85 0.86 -23.61
CA TYR A 126 21.75 0.89 -22.67
C TYR A 126 21.23 -0.51 -22.35
N LYS A 127 20.94 -0.76 -21.07
CA LYS A 127 20.38 -2.02 -20.56
C LYS A 127 19.46 -1.75 -19.36
N LEU A 128 18.63 -2.71 -19.00
CA LEU A 128 18.09 -2.76 -17.64
C LEU A 128 19.25 -3.00 -16.64
N PRO A 129 19.19 -2.46 -15.41
CA PRO A 129 20.16 -2.77 -14.38
C PRO A 129 20.14 -4.26 -14.02
N SER A 130 21.26 -4.83 -13.60
CA SER A 130 21.24 -6.03 -12.76
C SER A 130 20.70 -5.66 -11.37
N GLU A 131 20.17 -6.64 -10.64
CA GLU A 131 19.81 -6.49 -9.22
C GLU A 131 20.94 -5.86 -8.40
N SER A 132 22.19 -6.30 -8.61
CA SER A 132 23.35 -5.76 -7.91
C SER A 132 23.65 -4.30 -8.26
N GLN A 133 23.55 -3.91 -9.53
CA GLN A 133 23.70 -2.52 -9.97
C GLN A 133 22.62 -1.65 -9.34
N TRP A 134 21.38 -2.11 -9.40
CA TRP A 134 20.22 -1.42 -8.85
C TRP A 134 20.36 -1.19 -7.35
N ARG A 135 20.64 -2.25 -6.58
CA ARG A 135 20.75 -2.21 -5.12
C ARG A 135 21.89 -1.31 -4.65
N TYR A 136 23.04 -1.40 -5.31
CA TYR A 136 24.17 -0.53 -5.00
C TYR A 136 23.82 0.95 -5.23
N ALA A 137 23.17 1.25 -6.35
CA ALA A 137 22.77 2.60 -6.71
C ALA A 137 21.67 3.14 -5.78
N ALA A 138 20.68 2.30 -5.42
CA ALA A 138 19.59 2.64 -4.51
C ALA A 138 20.10 3.00 -3.12
N LEU A 139 21.07 2.23 -2.59
CA LEU A 139 21.68 2.48 -1.28
C LEU A 139 22.73 3.60 -1.28
N ALA A 140 23.25 4.00 -2.43
CA ALA A 140 24.25 5.06 -2.57
C ALA A 140 25.43 4.95 -1.57
N GLY A 141 25.95 3.73 -1.40
CA GLY A 141 27.05 3.43 -0.49
C GLY A 141 26.68 3.28 0.99
N LYS A 142 25.39 3.34 1.34
CA LYS A 142 24.89 3.05 2.70
C LYS A 142 24.72 1.55 2.92
N THR A 143 24.75 1.14 4.18
CA THR A 143 24.57 -0.25 4.61
C THR A 143 23.19 -0.53 5.23
N GLY A 144 22.35 0.50 5.37
CA GLY A 144 20.99 0.39 5.90
C GLY A 144 19.99 -0.22 4.91
N ARG A 145 18.70 -0.18 5.28
CA ARG A 145 17.57 -0.61 4.46
C ARG A 145 17.35 0.31 3.28
N MET A 146 17.56 1.61 3.46
CA MET A 146 17.40 2.65 2.45
C MET A 146 18.59 3.62 2.53
N ALA A 147 18.78 4.45 1.50
CA ALA A 147 19.89 5.41 1.47
C ALA A 147 19.75 6.58 2.45
N PHE A 148 18.54 6.84 2.94
CA PHE A 148 18.25 7.99 3.81
C PHE A 148 18.01 7.61 5.27
N ALA A 149 17.37 6.47 5.56
CA ALA A 149 17.13 6.02 6.93
C ALA A 149 16.73 4.54 6.97
N ASP A 150 16.81 3.94 8.15
CA ASP A 150 16.13 2.67 8.46
C ASP A 150 14.70 2.89 8.94
N ASP A 151 14.12 4.09 8.75
CA ASP A 151 12.83 4.58 9.25
C ASP A 151 11.76 3.49 9.50
N PHE A 152 11.80 2.86 10.69
CA PHE A 152 10.89 1.77 11.05
C PHE A 152 9.52 2.29 11.47
N LYS A 153 9.42 3.59 11.78
CA LYS A 153 8.16 4.24 12.13
C LYS A 153 7.44 4.81 10.90
N GLN A 154 8.11 4.83 9.75
CA GLN A 154 7.58 5.31 8.47
C GLN A 154 7.11 6.76 8.57
N THR A 155 7.89 7.61 9.24
CA THR A 155 7.60 9.04 9.46
C THR A 155 8.37 9.97 8.52
N GLU A 156 9.49 9.51 7.97
CA GLU A 156 10.41 10.28 7.13
C GLU A 156 10.40 9.82 5.66
N ILE A 157 9.91 8.61 5.38
CA ILE A 157 9.86 8.01 4.03
C ILE A 157 9.25 8.93 2.97
N CYS A 158 8.18 9.67 3.32
CA CYS A 158 7.49 10.59 2.41
C CYS A 158 8.33 11.81 1.97
N GLU A 159 9.49 12.07 2.59
CA GLU A 159 10.42 13.10 2.11
C GLU A 159 11.25 12.63 0.88
N TYR A 160 11.34 11.32 0.69
CA TYR A 160 12.22 10.67 -0.28
C TYR A 160 11.47 9.89 -1.35
N GLU A 161 10.27 9.39 -1.05
CA GLU A 161 9.58 8.43 -1.89
C GLU A 161 8.06 8.68 -1.91
N ASN A 162 7.43 8.23 -3.00
CA ASN A 162 5.97 8.06 -3.11
C ASN A 162 5.60 6.64 -2.68
N THR A 163 4.82 6.47 -1.62
CA THR A 163 4.54 5.16 -1.01
C THR A 163 3.10 5.07 -0.47
N GLU A 164 2.76 3.94 0.14
CA GLU A 164 1.49 3.81 0.85
C GLU A 164 1.48 4.69 2.10
N ASP A 165 0.71 5.77 2.03
CA ASP A 165 0.67 6.82 3.04
C ASP A 165 -0.77 7.34 3.29
N ILE A 166 -0.88 8.49 3.97
CA ILE A 166 -2.17 9.13 4.25
C ILE A 166 -2.90 9.58 2.96
N ALA A 167 -2.18 10.13 1.97
CA ALA A 167 -2.79 10.58 0.72
C ALA A 167 -3.33 9.39 -0.10
N ASN A 168 -2.54 8.32 -0.21
CA ASN A 168 -2.96 7.07 -0.83
C ASN A 168 -4.24 6.51 -0.18
N ILE A 169 -4.26 6.37 1.15
CA ILE A 169 -5.42 5.87 1.90
C ILE A 169 -6.66 6.74 1.65
N ALA A 170 -6.52 8.06 1.73
CA ALA A 170 -7.63 8.99 1.56
C ALA A 170 -8.21 8.90 0.14
N GLY A 171 -7.34 8.84 -0.86
CA GLY A 171 -7.73 8.68 -2.26
C GLY A 171 -8.38 7.32 -2.53
N PHE A 172 -7.89 6.24 -1.95
CA PHE A 172 -8.49 4.90 -2.06
C PHE A 172 -9.89 4.84 -1.48
N LYS A 173 -10.10 5.44 -0.30
CA LYS A 173 -11.43 5.54 0.30
C LYS A 173 -12.38 6.30 -0.64
N LYS A 174 -11.89 7.39 -1.23
CA LYS A 174 -12.69 8.23 -2.14
C LYS A 174 -13.07 7.49 -3.42
N HIS A 175 -12.07 6.93 -4.11
CA HIS A 175 -12.19 6.34 -5.44
C HIS A 175 -12.81 4.94 -5.43
N HIS A 176 -12.43 4.09 -4.46
CA HIS A 176 -12.73 2.66 -4.48
C HIS A 176 -13.55 2.18 -3.27
N LYS A 177 -13.81 3.04 -2.28
CA LYS A 177 -14.47 2.68 -1.01
C LYS A 177 -13.70 1.61 -0.22
N VAL A 178 -12.39 1.52 -0.45
CA VAL A 178 -11.46 0.62 0.25
C VAL A 178 -10.49 1.48 1.06
N ARG A 179 -10.02 0.94 2.20
CA ARG A 179 -9.07 1.63 3.07
C ARG A 179 -8.10 0.63 3.69
N TYR A 180 -6.79 0.89 3.60
CA TYR A 180 -5.82 0.16 4.41
C TYR A 180 -6.00 0.51 5.89
N LYS A 181 -5.66 -0.46 6.75
CA LYS A 181 -5.84 -0.30 8.20
C LYS A 181 -4.72 0.49 8.84
N ARG A 182 -3.53 0.43 8.26
CA ARG A 182 -2.34 1.19 8.61
C ARG A 182 -1.71 1.68 7.30
N SER A 183 -0.85 2.68 7.42
CA SER A 183 -0.02 3.25 6.37
C SER A 183 1.24 3.83 7.00
N ALA A 184 2.15 4.35 6.18
CA ALA A 184 3.16 5.26 6.68
C ALA A 184 2.51 6.42 7.46
N ASP A 185 3.15 6.86 8.54
CA ASP A 185 2.71 7.97 9.39
C ASP A 185 3.25 9.29 8.83
N CYS A 186 3.00 9.51 7.55
CA CYS A 186 3.40 10.68 6.79
C CYS A 186 2.48 10.89 5.59
N ASN A 187 2.70 11.98 4.85
CA ASN A 187 1.92 12.35 3.67
C ASN A 187 2.84 12.95 2.60
N ASP A 188 3.11 12.16 1.56
CA ASP A 188 3.88 12.47 0.37
C ASP A 188 3.07 13.32 -0.65
N GLY A 189 1.74 13.31 -0.50
CA GLY A 189 0.78 14.10 -1.27
C GLY A 189 0.32 13.44 -2.58
N ALA A 190 0.65 12.18 -2.82
CA ALA A 190 0.27 11.44 -4.02
C ALA A 190 -0.68 10.26 -3.69
N ILE A 191 -1.74 10.10 -4.47
CA ILE A 191 -2.66 8.95 -4.32
C ILE A 191 -2.15 7.71 -5.06
N TYR A 192 -1.47 7.92 -6.18
CA TYR A 192 -0.95 6.92 -7.11
C TYR A 192 0.47 7.32 -7.54
N HIS A 193 1.10 6.62 -8.49
CA HIS A 193 2.35 7.09 -9.09
C HIS A 193 2.21 8.53 -9.64
N THR A 194 3.27 9.30 -9.51
CA THR A 194 3.33 10.73 -9.82
C THR A 194 4.41 11.02 -10.86
N VAL A 195 4.59 12.30 -11.20
CA VAL A 195 5.70 12.73 -12.07
C VAL A 195 7.03 12.25 -11.46
N VAL A 196 7.99 11.84 -12.27
CA VAL A 196 9.29 11.41 -11.75
C VAL A 196 10.06 12.56 -11.09
N GLY A 197 10.83 12.27 -10.05
CA GLY A 197 11.75 13.22 -9.43
C GLY A 197 11.09 14.26 -8.52
N MET A 198 10.02 13.90 -7.82
CA MET A 198 9.25 14.83 -6.99
C MET A 198 9.80 14.99 -5.58
N TYR A 199 10.53 14.00 -5.08
CA TYR A 199 11.03 13.89 -3.71
C TYR A 199 12.54 14.10 -3.64
N ARG A 200 13.16 13.95 -2.45
CA ARG A 200 14.61 14.13 -2.31
C ARG A 200 15.38 12.95 -2.94
N PRO A 201 16.46 13.20 -3.68
CA PRO A 201 17.30 12.12 -4.18
C PRO A 201 18.16 11.48 -3.09
N ASN A 202 18.67 10.29 -3.37
CA ASN A 202 19.76 9.70 -2.60
C ASN A 202 21.11 10.40 -2.88
N GLN A 203 22.19 9.95 -2.23
CA GLN A 203 23.51 10.60 -2.31
C GLN A 203 24.18 10.48 -3.70
N PHE A 204 23.69 9.62 -4.59
CA PHE A 204 24.11 9.57 -6.00
C PHE A 204 23.25 10.45 -6.91
N GLY A 205 22.27 11.17 -6.36
CA GLY A 205 21.39 12.05 -7.13
C GLY A 205 20.30 11.31 -7.90
N LEU A 206 20.02 10.06 -7.53
CA LEU A 206 18.92 9.24 -8.05
C LEU A 206 17.66 9.47 -7.24
N TYR A 207 16.51 9.47 -7.92
CA TYR A 207 15.19 9.70 -7.34
C TYR A 207 14.33 8.44 -7.48
N ASP A 208 13.29 8.34 -6.65
CA ASP A 208 12.22 7.34 -6.77
C ASP A 208 12.76 5.90 -6.75
N MET A 209 13.80 5.65 -5.96
CA MET A 209 14.44 4.32 -5.93
C MET A 209 13.64 3.36 -5.06
N MET A 210 12.92 3.84 -4.05
CA MET A 210 12.21 3.00 -3.08
C MET A 210 10.68 3.23 -3.09
N GLY A 211 10.15 3.88 -4.13
CA GLY A 211 8.74 4.19 -4.26
C GLY A 211 8.37 4.60 -5.68
N ASN A 212 7.20 5.22 -5.83
CA ASN A 212 6.58 5.54 -7.13
C ASN A 212 6.26 4.27 -7.92
N VAL A 213 7.21 3.63 -8.59
CA VAL A 213 7.00 2.33 -9.24
C VAL A 213 8.14 1.37 -8.94
N ARG A 214 7.84 0.09 -8.91
CA ARG A 214 8.84 -0.96 -8.88
C ARG A 214 9.61 -0.98 -10.20
N GLU A 215 10.83 -1.51 -10.19
CA GLU A 215 11.69 -1.43 -11.36
C GLU A 215 12.17 -2.81 -11.82
N PHE A 216 11.92 -3.11 -13.09
CA PHE A 216 12.41 -4.33 -13.72
C PHE A 216 13.94 -4.37 -13.75
N THR A 217 14.53 -5.53 -13.39
CA THR A 217 15.96 -5.80 -13.57
C THR A 217 16.15 -6.89 -14.62
N ARG A 218 17.34 -6.95 -15.24
CA ARG A 218 17.72 -8.06 -16.13
C ARG A 218 18.19 -9.32 -15.39
N THR A 219 18.18 -9.31 -14.06
CA THR A 219 18.59 -10.48 -13.27
C THR A 219 17.48 -11.52 -13.29
N CYS A 220 17.81 -12.73 -13.74
CA CYS A 220 16.88 -13.85 -13.67
C CYS A 220 16.84 -14.44 -12.25
N HIS A 221 15.64 -14.60 -11.72
CA HIS A 221 15.37 -15.28 -10.45
C HIS A 221 15.25 -16.80 -10.65
N GLU A 222 14.37 -17.22 -11.57
CA GLU A 222 14.12 -18.62 -11.90
C GLU A 222 14.17 -18.82 -13.42
N TYR A 223 14.84 -19.88 -13.87
CA TYR A 223 14.90 -20.28 -15.28
C TYR A 223 13.88 -21.38 -15.58
N THR A 224 13.39 -21.45 -16.82
CA THR A 224 12.44 -22.48 -17.25
C THR A 224 13.06 -23.88 -17.35
N ASP A 225 14.37 -23.95 -17.58
CA ASP A 225 15.12 -25.19 -17.75
C ASP A 225 16.50 -25.15 -17.08
N SER A 226 17.12 -26.32 -16.96
CA SER A 226 18.47 -26.46 -16.40
C SER A 226 19.57 -25.87 -17.28
N GLN A 227 19.28 -25.62 -18.56
CA GLN A 227 20.20 -25.00 -19.52
C GLN A 227 20.18 -23.47 -19.41
N ARG A 228 19.28 -22.90 -18.60
CA ARG A 228 19.15 -21.46 -18.34
C ARG A 228 18.96 -20.63 -19.60
N LYS A 229 18.23 -21.18 -20.58
CA LYS A 229 18.00 -20.51 -21.88
C LYS A 229 16.97 -19.41 -21.79
N GLU A 230 15.93 -19.62 -20.99
CA GLU A 230 14.81 -18.70 -20.85
C GLU A 230 14.53 -18.44 -19.38
N CYS A 231 14.33 -17.18 -19.05
CA CYS A 231 14.02 -16.77 -17.70
C CYS A 231 12.51 -16.82 -17.49
N LYS A 232 12.08 -17.55 -16.46
CA LYS A 232 10.68 -17.69 -16.06
C LYS A 232 10.25 -16.53 -15.16
N GLN A 233 11.14 -16.11 -14.26
CA GLN A 233 10.88 -15.05 -13.28
C GLN A 233 12.06 -14.10 -13.23
N TYR A 234 11.79 -12.80 -13.31
CA TYR A 234 12.80 -11.76 -13.22
C TYR A 234 12.77 -11.10 -11.85
N VAL A 235 13.94 -10.75 -11.32
CA VAL A 235 14.02 -9.92 -10.13
C VAL A 235 13.47 -8.53 -10.46
N VAL A 236 12.59 -8.04 -9.61
CA VAL A 236 12.07 -6.67 -9.62
C VAL A 236 12.51 -5.99 -8.33
N ALA A 237 12.93 -4.74 -8.44
CA ALA A 237 13.54 -4.00 -7.36
C ALA A 237 12.73 -2.76 -6.97
N GLY A 238 13.08 -2.17 -5.83
CA GLY A 238 12.33 -1.06 -5.25
C GLY A 238 10.96 -1.52 -4.74
N GLU A 239 10.07 -0.56 -4.59
CA GLU A 239 8.69 -0.74 -4.16
C GLU A 239 7.82 0.25 -4.96
N ALA A 240 6.52 0.32 -4.71
CA ALA A 240 5.64 1.24 -5.42
C ALA A 240 4.87 2.16 -4.46
N TRP A 241 4.15 3.11 -5.02
CA TRP A 241 3.15 3.94 -4.32
C TRP A 241 2.10 3.12 -3.53
N HIS A 242 1.98 1.82 -3.81
CA HIS A 242 0.92 0.96 -3.30
C HIS A 242 1.23 0.24 -1.98
N TRP A 243 2.50 0.18 -1.55
CA TRP A 243 2.92 -0.55 -0.36
C TRP A 243 3.98 0.20 0.44
N GLN A 244 4.02 -0.05 1.75
CA GLN A 244 5.12 0.36 2.60
C GLN A 244 6.45 -0.28 2.16
N PRO A 245 7.57 0.46 2.10
CA PRO A 245 8.74 -0.05 1.42
C PRO A 245 9.59 -0.97 2.29
N ARG A 246 10.04 -2.08 1.70
CA ARG A 246 10.72 -3.17 2.43
C ARG A 246 12.19 -2.94 2.75
N GLY A 247 12.85 -2.23 1.86
CA GLY A 247 14.27 -1.94 1.91
C GLY A 247 14.97 -2.54 0.70
N ALA A 248 16.00 -1.85 0.19
CA ALA A 248 16.66 -2.15 -1.08
C ALA A 248 17.33 -3.53 -1.14
N ASN A 249 17.47 -4.20 0.02
CA ASN A 249 18.09 -5.51 0.16
C ASN A 249 17.10 -6.67 0.08
N VAL A 250 15.79 -6.39 0.12
CA VAL A 250 14.74 -7.41 0.07
C VAL A 250 14.51 -7.79 -1.39
N GLN A 251 14.83 -9.03 -1.71
CA GLN A 251 14.63 -9.56 -3.05
C GLN A 251 13.15 -9.84 -3.30
N ASP A 252 12.71 -9.55 -4.51
CA ASP A 252 11.39 -9.91 -5.01
C ASP A 252 11.45 -10.17 -6.51
N TRP A 253 10.44 -10.84 -7.04
CA TRP A 253 10.44 -11.32 -8.42
C TRP A 253 9.04 -11.32 -9.01
N ILE A 254 8.99 -11.41 -10.33
CA ILE A 254 7.75 -11.37 -11.08
C ILE A 254 7.85 -12.30 -12.28
N ASP A 255 6.73 -12.94 -12.61
CA ASP A 255 6.65 -13.84 -13.76
C ASP A 255 6.89 -13.06 -15.06
N ARG A 256 7.57 -13.69 -16.01
CA ARG A 256 7.92 -13.10 -17.31
C ARG A 256 6.70 -12.49 -18.04
N ASP A 257 5.55 -13.14 -17.92
CA ASP A 257 4.34 -12.78 -18.65
C ASP A 257 3.42 -11.81 -17.88
N PHE A 258 3.78 -11.46 -16.64
CA PHE A 258 3.00 -10.53 -15.84
C PHE A 258 3.16 -9.09 -16.31
N GLN A 259 2.06 -8.34 -16.27
CA GLN A 259 2.03 -6.90 -16.50
C GLN A 259 1.16 -6.23 -15.44
N GLY A 260 1.72 -5.24 -14.74
CA GLY A 260 1.01 -4.47 -13.73
C GLY A 260 1.20 -2.96 -13.91
N GLY A 261 0.28 -2.20 -13.30
CA GLY A 261 0.36 -0.74 -13.22
C GLY A 261 1.31 -0.22 -12.16
N LEU A 262 2.12 -1.09 -11.55
CA LEU A 262 3.04 -0.77 -10.45
C LEU A 262 4.51 -0.95 -10.82
N GLU A 263 4.80 -1.62 -11.94
CA GLU A 263 6.15 -1.90 -12.43
C GLU A 263 6.49 -1.01 -13.63
N GLY A 264 7.62 -0.30 -13.51
CA GLY A 264 8.22 0.52 -14.54
C GLY A 264 9.66 0.13 -14.85
N ILE A 265 10.38 1.06 -15.47
CA ILE A 265 11.67 0.79 -16.10
C ILE A 265 12.70 1.80 -15.60
N ARG A 266 13.90 1.34 -15.26
CA ARG A 266 15.09 2.17 -15.12
C ARG A 266 16.20 1.61 -16.00
N LEU A 267 17.06 2.47 -16.51
CA LEU A 267 18.15 2.06 -17.39
C LEU A 267 19.52 2.31 -16.75
N VAL A 268 20.48 1.47 -17.13
CA VAL A 268 21.90 1.73 -16.97
C VAL A 268 22.57 1.90 -18.33
N LEU A 269 23.68 2.63 -18.32
CA LEU A 269 24.59 2.78 -19.44
C LEU A 269 25.98 2.35 -18.98
N GLU A 270 26.47 1.25 -19.53
CA GLU A 270 27.78 0.66 -19.23
C GLU A 270 28.84 1.24 -20.18
N ALA A 271 29.32 2.46 -19.88
CA ALA A 271 30.32 3.18 -20.67
C ALA A 271 31.14 4.15 -19.81
N ASP A 272 32.34 4.50 -20.27
CA ASP A 272 33.23 5.47 -19.59
C ASP A 272 32.65 6.91 -19.58
N GLY A 273 31.75 7.21 -20.53
CA GLY A 273 31.05 8.49 -20.65
C GLY A 273 29.67 8.35 -21.27
N HIS A 274 28.77 9.30 -20.98
CA HIS A 274 27.40 9.32 -21.51
C HIS A 274 27.27 9.98 -22.91
N GLY A 275 28.36 10.52 -23.45
CA GLY A 275 28.38 11.23 -24.73
C GLY A 275 27.61 12.57 -24.69
N SER A 276 27.31 13.12 -25.87
CA SER A 276 26.48 14.32 -25.99
C SER A 276 25.00 14.00 -25.70
N VAL A 277 24.28 15.02 -25.24
CA VAL A 277 22.84 14.98 -24.98
C VAL A 277 22.10 15.48 -26.22
N SER A 278 21.08 14.76 -26.69
CA SER A 278 20.28 15.15 -27.86
C SER A 278 19.45 16.42 -27.60
N ALA A 279 19.04 17.10 -28.67
CA ALA A 279 18.15 18.26 -28.58
C ALA A 279 16.79 17.89 -27.96
N ALA A 280 16.23 16.73 -28.32
CA ALA A 280 15.03 16.19 -27.71
C ALA A 280 15.18 15.98 -26.20
N THR A 281 16.33 15.44 -25.75
CA THR A 281 16.59 15.21 -24.31
C THR A 281 16.74 16.54 -23.55
N MET A 282 17.40 17.53 -24.13
CA MET A 282 17.50 18.87 -23.53
C MET A 282 16.13 19.52 -23.36
N LYS A 283 15.30 19.49 -24.42
CA LYS A 283 13.92 19.99 -24.38
C LYS A 283 13.06 19.24 -23.37
N PHE A 284 13.15 17.92 -23.34
CA PHE A 284 12.46 17.08 -22.37
C PHE A 284 12.84 17.46 -20.93
N SER A 285 14.13 17.63 -20.64
CA SER A 285 14.63 18.01 -19.32
C SER A 285 14.09 19.35 -18.84
N GLU A 286 14.00 20.35 -19.73
CA GLU A 286 13.39 21.64 -19.40
C GLU A 286 11.89 21.51 -19.10
N GLN A 287 11.15 20.79 -19.94
CA GLN A 287 9.72 20.61 -19.73
C GLN A 287 9.41 19.76 -18.48
N LEU A 288 10.24 18.77 -18.17
CA LEU A 288 10.12 17.97 -16.95
C LEU A 288 10.24 18.86 -15.70
N LYS A 289 11.18 19.82 -15.67
CA LYS A 289 11.29 20.76 -14.54
C LYS A 289 10.01 21.58 -14.34
N ASN A 290 9.38 22.02 -15.43
CA ASN A 290 8.11 22.74 -15.39
C ASN A 290 6.98 21.83 -14.89
N ALA A 291 6.92 20.58 -15.36
CA ALA A 291 5.96 19.58 -14.89
C ALA A 291 6.12 19.26 -13.40
N GLN A 292 7.35 19.11 -12.92
CA GLN A 292 7.65 18.91 -11.49
C GLN A 292 7.22 20.12 -10.65
N HIS A 293 7.44 21.35 -11.14
CA HIS A 293 6.98 22.55 -10.44
C HIS A 293 5.45 22.61 -10.34
N ALA A 294 4.74 22.35 -11.43
CA ALA A 294 3.28 22.31 -11.44
C ALA A 294 2.73 21.17 -10.57
N GLN A 295 3.37 20.00 -10.60
CA GLN A 295 2.94 18.84 -9.81
C GLN A 295 3.13 19.08 -8.30
N ARG A 296 4.16 19.81 -7.86
CA ARG A 296 4.37 20.13 -6.43
C ARG A 296 3.15 20.86 -5.84
N GLN A 297 2.61 21.83 -6.57
CA GLN A 297 1.40 22.55 -6.16
C GLN A 297 0.16 21.65 -6.04
N HIS A 298 0.10 20.57 -6.82
CA HIS A 298 -0.96 19.57 -6.69
C HIS A 298 -0.77 18.70 -5.44
N LEU A 299 0.45 18.21 -5.20
CA LEU A 299 0.77 17.40 -4.02
C LEU A 299 0.56 18.19 -2.72
N ASP A 300 0.92 19.48 -2.69
CA ASP A 300 0.75 20.34 -1.51
C ASP A 300 -0.72 20.45 -1.08
N LYS A 301 -1.69 20.27 -1.99
CA LYS A 301 -3.12 20.23 -1.62
C LYS A 301 -3.46 18.99 -0.82
N LEU A 302 -2.95 17.83 -1.22
CA LEU A 302 -3.20 16.57 -0.52
C LEU A 302 -2.45 16.50 0.82
N LYS A 303 -1.39 17.29 0.99
CA LYS A 303 -0.75 17.50 2.29
C LYS A 303 -1.60 18.29 3.30
N MET A 304 -2.69 18.92 2.85
CA MET A 304 -3.67 19.57 3.73
C MET A 304 -4.74 18.60 4.28
N ILE A 305 -4.60 17.29 4.07
CA ILE A 305 -5.47 16.31 4.76
C ILE A 305 -5.29 16.48 6.28
N PRO A 306 -6.37 16.59 7.07
CA PRO A 306 -6.25 16.91 8.49
C PRO A 306 -5.50 15.84 9.29
N ALA A 307 -4.83 16.27 10.35
CA ALA A 307 -4.13 15.38 11.27
C ALA A 307 -5.10 14.45 12.01
N THR A 308 -4.61 13.29 12.40
CA THR A 308 -5.31 12.29 13.21
C THR A 308 -5.86 12.91 14.51
N PRO A 309 -7.15 12.73 14.85
CA PRO A 309 -7.67 13.19 16.13
C PRO A 309 -6.97 12.49 17.30
N VAL A 310 -6.53 13.29 18.28
CA VAL A 310 -5.80 12.84 19.47
C VAL A 310 -6.51 13.27 20.76
N GLY A 311 -6.11 12.66 21.89
CA GLY A 311 -6.70 12.99 23.19
C GLY A 311 -8.17 12.57 23.32
N VAL A 312 -8.60 11.57 22.55
CA VAL A 312 -9.98 11.07 22.58
C VAL A 312 -10.30 10.52 23.97
N LYS A 313 -11.45 10.92 24.53
CA LYS A 313 -11.96 10.49 25.83
C LYS A 313 -13.43 10.09 25.69
N VAL A 314 -13.86 9.15 26.53
CA VAL A 314 -15.25 8.71 26.59
C VAL A 314 -15.72 8.53 28.04
N TRP A 315 -16.92 9.03 28.37
CA TRP A 315 -17.51 8.91 29.70
C TRP A 315 -19.04 8.91 29.65
N SER A 316 -19.69 8.37 30.69
CA SER A 316 -21.15 8.46 30.83
C SER A 316 -21.52 9.63 31.74
N ASP A 317 -22.63 10.30 31.45
CA ASP A 317 -23.29 11.22 32.39
C ASP A 317 -24.43 10.52 33.16
N ASN A 318 -25.07 11.25 34.07
CA ASN A 318 -26.19 10.76 34.89
C ASN A 318 -27.44 10.41 34.06
N ASN A 319 -27.52 10.82 32.79
CA ASN A 319 -28.65 10.61 31.89
C ASN A 319 -28.48 9.37 31.00
N LYS A 320 -27.49 8.51 31.29
CA LYS A 320 -27.15 7.29 30.54
C LYS A 320 -26.69 7.56 29.09
N SER A 321 -26.40 8.81 28.72
CA SER A 321 -25.72 9.13 27.46
C SER A 321 -24.22 8.93 27.57
N ILE A 322 -23.59 8.60 26.44
CA ILE A 322 -22.14 8.46 26.34
C ILE A 322 -21.56 9.69 25.63
N ASN A 323 -20.78 10.46 26.36
CA ASN A 323 -20.09 11.64 25.84
C ASN A 323 -18.69 11.26 25.36
N ILE A 324 -18.31 11.82 24.23
CA ILE A 324 -17.02 11.60 23.56
C ILE A 324 -16.44 12.97 23.23
N SER A 325 -15.16 13.18 23.52
CA SER A 325 -14.46 14.42 23.17
C SER A 325 -13.05 14.13 22.68
N TRP A 326 -12.46 15.05 21.93
CA TRP A 326 -11.08 14.99 21.46
C TRP A 326 -10.46 16.39 21.44
N LEU A 327 -9.17 16.48 21.13
CA LEU A 327 -8.53 17.77 20.89
C LEU A 327 -8.91 18.27 19.49
N ASP A 328 -9.23 19.56 19.40
CA ASP A 328 -9.54 20.20 18.13
C ASP A 328 -8.37 20.07 17.15
N VAL A 329 -8.70 19.87 15.87
CA VAL A 329 -7.71 19.65 14.80
C VAL A 329 -7.70 20.90 13.94
N GLU A 330 -6.58 21.60 13.95
CA GLU A 330 -6.40 22.81 13.16
C GLU A 330 -6.51 22.52 11.66
N GLY A 331 -7.16 23.44 10.93
CA GLY A 331 -7.25 23.40 9.48
C GLY A 331 -8.56 23.99 8.95
N ASP A 332 -8.51 24.53 7.74
CA ASP A 332 -9.68 25.08 7.09
C ASP A 332 -10.67 23.97 6.71
N GLY A 333 -11.93 24.15 7.09
CA GLY A 333 -13.02 23.25 6.72
C GLY A 333 -12.94 21.87 7.36
N VAL A 334 -12.15 21.70 8.42
CA VAL A 334 -12.07 20.43 9.17
C VAL A 334 -13.45 20.06 9.72
N LYS A 335 -13.84 18.82 9.47
CA LYS A 335 -15.02 18.16 10.02
C LYS A 335 -14.61 16.83 10.66
N TYR A 336 -15.50 16.27 11.47
CA TYR A 336 -15.30 14.98 12.11
C TYR A 336 -16.41 13.99 11.81
N ALA A 337 -16.01 12.73 11.73
CA ALA A 337 -16.90 11.57 11.74
C ALA A 337 -16.59 10.71 12.97
N VAL A 338 -17.65 10.29 13.67
CA VAL A 338 -17.55 9.36 14.81
C VAL A 338 -18.08 8.01 14.35
N TYR A 339 -17.27 6.97 14.54
CA TYR A 339 -17.64 5.59 14.29
C TYR A 339 -17.78 4.85 15.61
N ARG A 340 -18.74 3.92 15.68
CA ARG A 340 -19.01 3.09 16.85
C ARG A 340 -19.06 1.61 16.52
N ALA A 341 -18.47 0.80 17.38
CA ALA A 341 -18.66 -0.64 17.46
C ALA A 341 -19.34 -0.98 18.80
N ILE A 342 -20.25 -1.96 18.81
CA ILE A 342 -21.04 -2.34 20.00
C ILE A 342 -20.85 -3.83 20.30
N SER A 343 -20.78 -4.16 21.58
CA SER A 343 -21.06 -5.49 22.13
C SER A 343 -22.16 -5.37 23.18
N ASP A 344 -23.32 -5.92 22.89
CA ASP A 344 -24.46 -5.98 23.80
C ASP A 344 -24.60 -7.43 24.31
N PRO A 345 -24.03 -7.73 25.49
CA PRO A 345 -24.11 -9.06 26.07
C PRO A 345 -25.52 -9.44 26.52
N ALA A 346 -26.41 -8.48 26.78
CA ALA A 346 -27.76 -8.75 27.23
C ALA A 346 -28.63 -9.31 26.10
N ASN A 347 -28.40 -8.82 24.87
CA ASN A 347 -29.16 -9.22 23.69
C ASN A 347 -28.37 -10.11 22.72
N GLY A 348 -27.11 -10.44 23.04
CA GLY A 348 -26.23 -11.22 22.16
C GLY A 348 -25.92 -10.53 20.83
N HIS A 349 -26.00 -9.20 20.79
CA HIS A 349 -25.83 -8.42 19.57
C HIS A 349 -24.47 -7.74 19.57
N ALA A 350 -23.72 -7.83 18.47
CA ALA A 350 -22.47 -7.11 18.32
C ALA A 350 -22.29 -6.58 16.89
N THR A 351 -21.64 -5.43 16.78
CA THR A 351 -21.41 -4.72 15.52
C THR A 351 -19.96 -4.28 15.40
N ARG A 352 -19.45 -4.31 14.16
CA ARG A 352 -18.19 -3.64 13.79
C ARG A 352 -18.34 -2.12 13.86
N PHE A 353 -17.24 -1.39 13.66
CA PHE A 353 -17.30 0.05 13.49
C PHE A 353 -18.23 0.44 12.34
N THR A 354 -19.25 1.22 12.68
CA THR A 354 -20.23 1.80 11.77
C THR A 354 -20.27 3.30 12.00
N LEU A 355 -20.56 4.07 10.95
CA LEU A 355 -20.68 5.51 11.05
C LEU A 355 -21.85 5.84 11.97
N LEU A 356 -21.58 6.61 13.03
CA LEU A 356 -22.56 7.02 14.03
C LEU A 356 -22.97 8.49 13.82
N ALA A 357 -21.98 9.35 13.58
CA ALA A 357 -22.18 10.77 13.33
C ALA A 357 -21.17 11.26 12.31
N ASP A 358 -21.56 12.26 11.54
CA ASP A 358 -20.77 12.85 10.47
C ASP A 358 -21.00 14.36 10.41
N GLU A 359 -20.15 15.06 9.67
CA GLU A 359 -20.15 16.52 9.48
C GLU A 359 -20.07 17.33 10.78
N LEU A 360 -19.52 16.74 11.84
CA LEU A 360 -19.36 17.42 13.12
C LEU A 360 -18.28 18.51 12.99
N LYS A 361 -18.56 19.70 13.53
CA LYS A 361 -17.61 20.83 13.54
C LYS A 361 -16.98 21.08 14.90
N SER A 362 -17.57 20.52 15.95
CA SER A 362 -17.10 20.61 17.33
C SER A 362 -16.37 19.33 17.72
N PRO A 363 -15.32 19.40 18.56
CA PRO A 363 -14.51 18.26 18.92
C PRO A 363 -15.16 17.40 20.04
N GLU A 364 -16.48 17.30 20.00
CA GLU A 364 -17.30 16.56 20.96
C GLU A 364 -18.57 16.01 20.32
N TYR A 365 -19.05 14.90 20.87
CA TYR A 365 -20.29 14.25 20.45
C TYR A 365 -20.92 13.50 21.63
N THR A 366 -22.25 13.53 21.71
CA THR A 366 -23.02 12.78 22.71
C THR A 366 -23.84 11.69 22.02
N ASP A 367 -23.52 10.43 22.31
CA ASP A 367 -24.28 9.27 21.85
C ASP A 367 -25.39 8.91 22.83
N ILE A 368 -26.64 9.09 22.39
CA ILE A 368 -27.87 8.78 23.14
C ILE A 368 -28.49 7.44 22.74
N THR A 369 -27.86 6.69 21.84
CA THR A 369 -28.41 5.48 21.21
C THR A 369 -27.82 4.19 21.77
N VAL A 370 -27.02 4.29 22.83
CA VAL A 370 -26.30 3.14 23.42
C VAL A 370 -27.27 2.28 24.24
N PRO A 371 -27.39 0.97 23.95
CA PRO A 371 -28.20 0.06 24.76
C PRO A 371 -27.70 -0.02 26.21
N GLU A 372 -28.62 -0.24 27.15
CA GLU A 372 -28.27 -0.36 28.57
C GLU A 372 -27.31 -1.54 28.78
N GLN A 373 -26.19 -1.30 29.46
CA GLN A 373 -25.11 -2.28 29.72
C GLN A 373 -24.25 -2.69 28.51
N ALA A 374 -24.44 -2.09 27.33
CA ALA A 374 -23.59 -2.38 26.18
C ALA A 374 -22.13 -1.92 26.43
N TYR A 375 -21.19 -2.72 25.95
CA TYR A 375 -19.80 -2.33 25.80
C TYR A 375 -19.61 -1.68 24.44
N VAL A 376 -19.22 -0.42 24.42
CA VAL A 376 -19.10 0.37 23.19
C VAL A 376 -17.68 0.84 22.99
N ARG A 377 -17.26 0.91 21.72
CA ARG A 377 -15.97 1.44 21.31
C ARG A 377 -16.17 2.51 20.26
N TYR A 378 -15.39 3.58 20.35
CA TYR A 378 -15.45 4.72 19.45
C TYR A 378 -14.10 4.96 18.77
N GLN A 379 -14.19 5.43 17.54
CA GLN A 379 -13.06 5.93 16.77
C GLN A 379 -13.51 7.20 16.04
N VAL A 380 -12.67 8.23 16.08
CA VAL A 380 -12.94 9.53 15.49
C VAL A 380 -12.01 9.75 14.30
N PHE A 381 -12.55 10.27 13.21
CA PHE A 381 -11.80 10.65 12.03
C PHE A 381 -11.99 12.14 11.79
N SER A 382 -10.93 12.82 11.39
CA SER A 382 -10.97 14.18 10.84
C SER A 382 -10.87 14.13 9.32
N TYR A 383 -11.56 15.03 8.64
CA TYR A 383 -11.51 15.14 7.20
C TYR A 383 -11.84 16.55 6.73
N ASN A 384 -11.46 16.86 5.49
CA ASN A 384 -11.86 18.07 4.77
C ASN A 384 -12.10 17.74 3.29
N ASP A 385 -12.21 18.75 2.44
CA ASP A 385 -12.47 18.58 0.99
C ASP A 385 -11.35 17.82 0.25
N GLN A 386 -10.14 17.75 0.82
CA GLN A 386 -9.02 17.03 0.23
C GLN A 386 -9.10 15.54 0.53
N GLY A 387 -9.45 15.17 1.77
CA GLY A 387 -9.56 13.77 2.17
C GLY A 387 -9.75 13.57 3.67
N GLU A 388 -9.88 12.30 4.04
CA GLU A 388 -9.99 11.84 5.44
C GLU A 388 -8.63 11.34 5.93
N GLY A 389 -8.21 11.82 7.10
CA GLY A 389 -6.98 11.40 7.76
C GLY A 389 -7.07 10.02 8.42
N LEU A 390 -6.09 9.69 9.26
CA LEU A 390 -6.11 8.45 10.05
C LEU A 390 -7.14 8.53 11.18
N GLY A 391 -7.65 7.35 11.56
CA GLY A 391 -8.58 7.23 12.68
C GLY A 391 -7.83 7.39 13.99
N SER A 392 -8.50 7.97 14.98
CA SER A 392 -7.97 8.11 16.33
C SER A 392 -7.62 6.76 16.96
N GLN A 393 -6.93 6.83 18.10
CA GLN A 393 -6.90 5.73 19.06
C GLN A 393 -8.35 5.29 19.36
N ILE A 394 -8.59 3.98 19.48
CA ILE A 394 -9.90 3.45 19.87
C ILE A 394 -10.07 3.65 21.38
N VAL A 395 -11.19 4.23 21.79
CA VAL A 395 -11.59 4.35 23.20
C VAL A 395 -12.84 3.53 23.48
N ALA A 396 -12.97 3.01 24.70
CA ALA A 396 -14.06 2.12 25.06
C ALA A 396 -14.79 2.58 26.33
N HIS A 397 -16.08 2.26 26.44
CA HIS A 397 -16.90 2.49 27.62
C HIS A 397 -17.82 1.29 27.88
N GLY A 398 -18.14 1.05 29.16
CA GLY A 398 -18.96 -0.08 29.61
C GLY A 398 -18.13 -1.28 30.06
N LYS A 399 -18.79 -2.42 30.28
CA LYS A 399 -18.15 -3.66 30.72
C LYS A 399 -18.25 -4.70 29.62
N ALA A 400 -17.10 -5.17 29.12
CA ALA A 400 -17.06 -6.28 28.18
C ALA A 400 -17.69 -7.55 28.78
N LYS A 401 -18.27 -8.40 27.94
CA LYS A 401 -18.85 -9.68 28.36
C LYS A 401 -17.78 -10.54 29.04
N ILE A 402 -18.14 -11.16 30.15
CA ILE A 402 -17.36 -12.24 30.78
C ILE A 402 -18.06 -13.55 30.41
N PHE A 403 -17.41 -14.35 29.57
CA PHE A 403 -17.92 -15.64 29.12
C PHE A 403 -17.66 -16.73 30.15
N LYS A 404 -18.57 -17.69 30.23
CA LYS A 404 -18.41 -18.91 31.01
C LYS A 404 -17.94 -20.07 30.13
N ASP A 405 -17.42 -21.10 30.78
CA ASP A 405 -16.95 -22.35 30.20
C ASP A 405 -18.04 -23.26 29.59
N ASN A 406 -19.27 -22.77 29.48
CA ASN A 406 -20.38 -23.43 28.81
C ASN A 406 -21.07 -22.51 27.77
N GLU A 407 -20.48 -21.35 27.48
CA GLU A 407 -20.97 -20.43 26.47
C GLU A 407 -20.11 -20.52 25.21
N ARG A 408 -20.77 -20.36 24.06
CA ARG A 408 -20.10 -20.16 22.77
C ARG A 408 -19.62 -18.72 22.66
N ILE A 409 -18.42 -18.56 22.13
CA ILE A 409 -17.76 -17.28 21.94
C ILE A 409 -17.63 -17.06 20.43
N GLU A 410 -18.43 -16.15 19.91
CA GLU A 410 -18.42 -15.76 18.50
C GLU A 410 -17.37 -14.67 18.24
N ALA A 411 -16.79 -14.64 17.03
CA ALA A 411 -15.72 -13.71 16.64
C ALA A 411 -16.11 -12.24 16.76
N GLU A 412 -17.39 -11.90 16.65
CA GLU A 412 -17.86 -10.54 16.92
C GLU A 412 -17.53 -10.03 18.32
N HIS A 413 -17.24 -10.89 19.31
CA HIS A 413 -16.87 -10.46 20.65
C HIS A 413 -15.37 -10.19 20.83
N PHE A 414 -14.56 -10.37 19.78
CA PHE A 414 -13.12 -10.16 19.81
C PHE A 414 -12.82 -8.67 19.63
N PHE A 415 -12.59 -8.00 20.77
CA PHE A 415 -12.52 -6.54 20.81
C PHE A 415 -11.26 -5.95 21.43
N ASP A 416 -10.53 -6.73 22.21
CA ASP A 416 -9.25 -6.35 22.78
C ASP A 416 -8.17 -7.25 22.18
N GLY A 417 -7.23 -6.67 21.43
CA GLY A 417 -6.28 -7.48 20.68
C GLY A 417 -5.28 -6.65 19.89
N GLN A 418 -4.26 -7.33 19.40
CA GLN A 418 -3.33 -6.79 18.42
C GLN A 418 -3.28 -7.67 17.18
N TYR A 419 -3.07 -7.03 16.03
CA TYR A 419 -2.85 -7.69 14.74
C TYR A 419 -3.94 -8.69 14.32
N TYR A 420 -5.17 -8.35 14.64
CA TYR A 420 -6.35 -9.09 14.22
C TYR A 420 -7.30 -8.17 13.44
N TRP A 421 -8.23 -8.77 12.69
CA TRP A 421 -9.31 -8.06 12.04
C TRP A 421 -10.62 -8.80 12.11
N ILE A 422 -11.73 -8.07 12.12
CA ILE A 422 -13.07 -8.64 11.92
C ILE A 422 -13.50 -8.41 10.47
N SER A 423 -13.94 -9.47 9.80
CA SER A 423 -14.50 -9.42 8.44
C SER A 423 -15.78 -10.24 8.36
N LYS A 424 -16.62 -9.94 7.36
CA LYS A 424 -17.81 -10.73 7.05
C LYS A 424 -17.50 -11.61 5.84
N ARG A 425 -17.63 -12.93 6.01
CA ARG A 425 -17.71 -13.92 4.94
C ARG A 425 -19.19 -14.17 4.62
N ASP A 426 -19.48 -14.83 3.50
CA ASP A 426 -20.86 -15.05 3.02
C ASP A 426 -21.78 -15.68 4.08
N THR A 427 -21.24 -16.48 5.00
CA THR A 427 -22.00 -17.22 6.03
C THR A 427 -21.57 -16.96 7.47
N ALA A 428 -20.57 -16.11 7.73
CA ALA A 428 -19.98 -15.96 9.05
C ALA A 428 -19.29 -14.60 9.25
N THR A 429 -19.23 -14.15 10.50
CA THR A 429 -18.29 -13.11 10.93
C THR A 429 -17.02 -13.83 11.38
N VAL A 430 -15.86 -13.43 10.85
CA VAL A 430 -14.59 -14.06 11.21
C VAL A 430 -13.62 -13.05 11.77
N ALA A 431 -12.81 -13.52 12.71
CA ALA A 431 -11.62 -12.83 13.18
C ALA A 431 -10.39 -13.42 12.50
N GLY A 432 -9.74 -12.63 11.65
CA GLY A 432 -8.45 -12.98 11.07
C GLY A 432 -7.29 -12.54 11.96
N PHE A 433 -6.23 -13.35 12.00
CA PHE A 433 -5.01 -13.15 12.78
C PHE A 433 -3.81 -13.20 11.83
N SER A 434 -2.89 -12.23 11.92
CA SER A 434 -1.67 -12.19 11.09
C SER A 434 -0.50 -11.64 11.90
N ASP A 435 0.71 -12.17 11.77
CA ASP A 435 1.92 -11.56 12.36
C ASP A 435 2.33 -10.28 11.63
N ASN A 436 1.67 -9.98 10.51
CA ASN A 436 2.02 -8.91 9.61
C ASN A 436 0.79 -8.24 8.97
N PRO A 437 -0.16 -7.72 9.78
CA PRO A 437 -1.41 -7.15 9.27
C PRO A 437 -1.19 -5.83 8.52
N ASP A 438 -0.01 -5.24 8.67
CA ASP A 438 0.37 -3.94 8.12
C ASP A 438 1.34 -4.10 6.95
N HIS A 439 1.49 -5.32 6.44
CA HIS A 439 2.36 -5.63 5.31
C HIS A 439 3.82 -5.17 5.51
N PHE A 440 4.32 -5.22 6.75
CA PHE A 440 5.72 -4.99 7.03
C PHE A 440 6.60 -5.95 6.22
N PRO A 441 7.83 -5.55 5.95
CA PRO A 441 8.79 -6.35 5.19
C PRO A 441 9.12 -7.65 5.92
N THR A 442 9.24 -8.76 5.18
CA THR A 442 9.75 -10.03 5.71
C THR A 442 11.16 -9.83 6.29
N GLY A 443 11.39 -10.28 7.53
CA GLY A 443 12.68 -10.14 8.24
C GLY A 443 12.85 -8.85 9.07
N ILE A 444 11.96 -7.87 8.94
CA ILE A 444 11.93 -6.63 9.75
C ILE A 444 10.71 -6.60 10.68
N LYS A 445 9.86 -7.63 10.63
CA LYS A 445 8.71 -7.80 11.51
C LYS A 445 9.16 -7.70 12.98
N PRO A 446 8.68 -6.74 13.78
CA PRO A 446 8.80 -6.86 15.22
C PRO A 446 8.08 -8.15 15.63
N HIS A 447 8.75 -9.08 16.33
CA HIS A 447 8.10 -10.32 16.79
C HIS A 447 7.01 -9.99 17.81
N LYS A 448 5.81 -9.77 17.30
CA LYS A 448 4.59 -9.47 18.05
C LYS A 448 3.50 -10.36 17.48
N PRO A 449 3.21 -11.51 18.10
CA PRO A 449 2.17 -12.41 17.59
C PRO A 449 0.80 -11.72 17.68
N ALA A 450 -0.06 -11.97 16.70
CA ALA A 450 -1.45 -11.58 16.81
C ALA A 450 -2.09 -12.23 18.03
N TRP A 451 -2.89 -11.46 18.76
CA TRP A 451 -3.67 -12.00 19.87
C TRP A 451 -4.96 -11.24 20.06
N VAL A 452 -5.93 -11.92 20.67
CA VAL A 452 -7.18 -11.33 21.17
C VAL A 452 -7.39 -11.82 22.60
N ARG A 453 -7.85 -10.93 23.48
CA ARG A 453 -8.31 -11.22 24.82
C ARG A 453 -9.80 -10.97 24.97
N LEU A 454 -10.44 -11.79 25.80
CA LEU A 454 -11.83 -11.62 26.22
C LEU A 454 -12.00 -11.96 27.70
N GLY A 455 -13.02 -11.38 28.32
CA GLY A 455 -13.38 -11.72 29.69
C GLY A 455 -13.85 -13.17 29.77
N PHE A 456 -13.33 -13.92 30.73
CA PHE A 456 -13.66 -15.33 30.90
C PHE A 456 -13.66 -15.72 32.39
N GLU A 457 -14.57 -16.59 32.78
CA GLU A 457 -14.67 -17.10 34.14
C GLU A 457 -14.96 -18.60 34.15
N VAL A 458 -14.17 -19.33 34.93
CA VAL A 458 -14.37 -20.75 35.21
C VAL A 458 -14.47 -20.91 36.72
N LYS A 459 -15.54 -21.55 37.20
CA LYS A 459 -15.75 -21.73 38.65
C LYS A 459 -14.94 -22.88 39.25
N GLN A 460 -14.66 -23.91 38.46
CA GLN A 460 -13.97 -25.12 38.89
C GLN A 460 -12.99 -25.58 37.80
N SER A 461 -11.76 -25.90 38.19
CA SER A 461 -10.76 -26.45 37.26
C SER A 461 -11.25 -27.78 36.71
N LYS A 462 -11.15 -27.98 35.40
CA LYS A 462 -11.66 -29.18 34.72
C LYS A 462 -10.89 -29.46 33.43
N LEU A 463 -10.91 -30.72 33.02
CA LEU A 463 -10.65 -31.08 31.64
C LEU A 463 -11.91 -30.79 30.83
N ALA A 464 -11.72 -30.29 29.61
CA ALA A 464 -12.78 -29.97 28.67
C ALA A 464 -12.32 -30.34 27.25
N VAL A 465 -13.25 -30.28 26.30
CA VAL A 465 -12.93 -30.29 24.87
C VAL A 465 -13.20 -28.90 24.32
N LEU A 466 -12.18 -28.26 23.74
CA LEU A 466 -12.41 -27.07 22.92
C LEU A 466 -12.93 -27.54 21.55
N THR A 467 -14.05 -26.99 21.11
CA THR A 467 -14.51 -27.06 19.72
C THR A 467 -14.47 -25.66 19.13
N PHE A 468 -13.96 -25.52 17.90
CA PHE A 468 -13.84 -24.21 17.24
C PHE A 468 -13.97 -24.33 15.72
N ARG A 469 -14.35 -23.24 15.05
CA ARG A 469 -14.46 -23.20 13.58
C ARG A 469 -13.49 -22.19 12.98
N ALA A 470 -12.62 -22.65 12.09
CA ALA A 470 -11.53 -21.85 11.55
C ALA A 470 -11.17 -22.22 10.10
N GLN A 471 -10.34 -21.41 9.46
CA GLN A 471 -9.66 -21.71 8.19
C GLN A 471 -8.27 -21.07 8.12
N ALA A 472 -7.39 -21.63 7.29
CA ALA A 472 -6.07 -21.08 7.02
C ALA A 472 -5.57 -21.51 5.64
N ASP A 473 -4.93 -20.61 4.89
CA ASP A 473 -4.41 -20.89 3.54
C ASP A 473 -3.15 -21.79 3.55
N GLN A 474 -2.47 -21.83 4.69
CA GLN A 474 -1.37 -22.71 5.03
C GLN A 474 -1.64 -23.36 6.39
N ALA A 475 -1.07 -24.55 6.61
CA ALA A 475 -1.18 -25.19 7.92
C ALA A 475 -0.55 -24.30 8.99
N THR A 476 -1.29 -24.06 10.07
CA THR A 476 -0.93 -23.09 11.12
C THR A 476 -1.51 -23.54 12.47
N ARG A 477 -1.23 -22.81 13.54
CA ARG A 477 -1.62 -23.15 14.90
C ARG A 477 -1.82 -21.90 15.75
N PHE A 478 -2.73 -22.00 16.72
CA PHE A 478 -2.87 -21.02 17.79
C PHE A 478 -2.77 -21.68 19.18
N GLU A 479 -2.39 -20.87 20.16
CA GLU A 479 -2.45 -21.21 21.57
C GLU A 479 -3.67 -20.53 22.21
N LEU A 480 -4.28 -21.23 23.17
CA LEU A 480 -5.32 -20.67 24.02
C LEU A 480 -4.80 -20.59 25.45
N TRP A 481 -4.85 -19.41 26.05
CA TRP A 481 -4.36 -19.13 27.39
C TRP A 481 -5.47 -18.61 28.29
N GLN A 482 -5.47 -18.99 29.57
CA GLN A 482 -6.33 -18.46 30.61
C GLN A 482 -5.45 -17.77 31.66
N GLY A 483 -5.28 -16.45 31.54
CA GLY A 483 -4.22 -15.74 32.26
C GLY A 483 -2.84 -16.30 31.91
N ALA A 484 -2.10 -16.80 32.91
CA ALA A 484 -0.79 -17.43 32.71
C ALA A 484 -0.85 -18.95 32.44
N HIS A 485 -2.04 -19.54 32.40
CA HIS A 485 -2.24 -20.99 32.21
C HIS A 485 -2.49 -21.32 30.74
N LEU A 486 -1.70 -22.22 30.16
CA LEU A 486 -1.93 -22.72 28.80
C LEU A 486 -3.09 -23.71 28.82
N VAL A 487 -4.20 -23.34 28.18
CA VAL A 487 -5.39 -24.19 28.03
C VAL A 487 -5.13 -25.30 27.02
N GLY A 488 -4.48 -24.97 25.90
CA GLY A 488 -4.12 -25.92 24.85
C GLY A 488 -3.51 -25.26 23.61
N ARG A 489 -3.07 -26.11 22.66
CA ARG A 489 -2.58 -25.72 21.35
C ARG A 489 -3.40 -26.42 20.27
N TYR A 490 -3.80 -25.68 19.25
CA TYR A 490 -4.78 -26.15 18.28
C TYR A 490 -4.32 -25.90 16.85
N ASP A 491 -4.09 -27.00 16.12
CA ASP A 491 -3.68 -26.97 14.72
C ASP A 491 -4.88 -26.66 13.81
N ILE A 492 -4.64 -25.83 12.80
CA ILE A 492 -5.56 -25.53 11.71
C ILE A 492 -4.89 -26.02 10.41
N PRO A 493 -5.36 -27.13 9.83
CA PRO A 493 -4.87 -27.60 8.54
C PRO A 493 -5.13 -26.58 7.43
N LYS A 494 -4.31 -26.64 6.38
CA LYS A 494 -4.54 -25.87 5.14
C LYS A 494 -5.94 -26.17 4.57
N GLY A 495 -6.70 -25.13 4.26
CA GLY A 495 -8.01 -25.22 3.63
C GLY A 495 -8.52 -23.88 3.12
N ASP A 496 -9.42 -23.92 2.14
CA ASP A 496 -10.04 -22.75 1.49
C ASP A 496 -11.43 -22.41 2.07
N LYS A 497 -11.86 -23.15 3.10
CA LYS A 497 -13.19 -23.04 3.72
C LYS A 497 -13.11 -23.23 5.23
N LEU A 498 -14.04 -22.57 5.94
CA LEU A 498 -14.24 -22.76 7.38
C LEU A 498 -14.65 -24.20 7.71
N ALA A 499 -13.90 -24.85 8.58
CA ALA A 499 -14.18 -26.18 9.11
C ALA A 499 -14.15 -26.20 10.65
N THR A 500 -14.80 -27.19 11.25
CA THR A 500 -14.85 -27.36 12.71
C THR A 500 -13.79 -28.35 13.17
N TYR A 501 -13.09 -27.98 14.22
CA TYR A 501 -12.01 -28.76 14.83
C TYR A 501 -12.29 -28.94 16.32
N SER A 502 -11.60 -29.89 16.95
CA SER A 502 -11.68 -30.08 18.39
C SER A 502 -10.38 -30.60 18.97
N GLY A 503 -10.11 -30.26 20.22
CA GLY A 503 -8.93 -30.69 20.94
C GLY A 503 -9.11 -30.62 22.45
N ALA A 504 -8.24 -31.32 23.18
CA ALA A 504 -8.25 -31.28 24.63
C ALA A 504 -8.00 -29.85 25.14
N ALA A 505 -8.67 -29.50 26.23
CA ALA A 505 -8.52 -28.22 26.92
C ALA A 505 -8.41 -28.49 28.43
N THR A 506 -7.52 -27.77 29.11
CA THR A 506 -7.46 -27.78 30.57
C THR A 506 -7.79 -26.40 31.10
N LEU A 507 -8.92 -26.27 31.78
CA LEU A 507 -9.40 -25.02 32.36
C LEU A 507 -9.07 -24.95 33.85
N VAL A 508 -8.76 -23.75 34.34
CA VAL A 508 -8.47 -23.50 35.75
C VAL A 508 -9.52 -22.58 36.38
N ALA A 509 -9.92 -22.87 37.63
CA ALA A 509 -10.84 -22.02 38.38
C ALA A 509 -10.26 -20.61 38.55
N SER A 510 -10.80 -19.63 37.84
CA SER A 510 -10.27 -18.27 37.78
C SER A 510 -11.21 -17.31 37.05
N LYS A 511 -11.04 -16.01 37.30
CA LYS A 511 -11.63 -14.90 36.50
C LYS A 511 -10.62 -14.30 35.51
N ALA A 512 -9.48 -14.98 35.31
CA ALA A 512 -8.47 -14.54 34.35
C ALA A 512 -9.04 -14.59 32.92
N PRO A 513 -8.70 -13.60 32.07
CA PRO A 513 -9.19 -13.55 30.70
C PRO A 513 -8.71 -14.74 29.88
N LEU A 514 -9.47 -15.07 28.85
CA LEU A 514 -9.06 -16.01 27.81
C LEU A 514 -8.33 -15.23 26.71
N GLU A 515 -7.14 -15.68 26.32
CA GLU A 515 -6.33 -15.11 25.25
C GLU A 515 -6.10 -16.13 24.14
N ILE A 516 -6.47 -15.77 22.92
CA ILE A 516 -6.14 -16.51 21.70
C ILE A 516 -4.88 -15.87 21.15
N ARG A 517 -3.81 -16.65 21.01
CA ARG A 517 -2.52 -16.16 20.53
C ARG A 517 -2.05 -16.97 19.35
N MET A 518 -1.63 -16.29 18.29
CA MET A 518 -1.03 -16.95 17.14
C MET A 518 0.33 -17.56 17.52
N ASP A 519 0.54 -18.83 17.16
CA ASP A 519 1.76 -19.59 17.46
C ASP A 519 2.74 -19.63 16.28
N THR A 520 2.20 -19.73 15.06
CA THR A 520 2.97 -19.80 13.81
C THR A 520 2.76 -18.54 12.96
N PRO A 521 3.70 -18.15 12.08
CA PRO A 521 3.62 -16.90 11.31
C PRO A 521 2.59 -16.91 10.18
N PHE A 522 1.85 -18.01 9.99
CA PHE A 522 0.84 -18.14 8.95
C PHE A 522 -0.50 -17.64 9.47
N TRP A 523 -1.12 -16.73 8.71
CA TRP A 523 -2.40 -16.14 9.08
C TRP A 523 -3.52 -17.19 9.09
N PHE A 524 -4.55 -16.94 9.89
CA PHE A 524 -5.75 -17.77 9.96
C PHE A 524 -6.98 -16.93 10.28
N GLU A 525 -8.16 -17.50 10.06
CA GLU A 525 -9.45 -16.92 10.44
C GLU A 525 -10.19 -17.85 11.41
N LEU A 526 -10.80 -17.26 12.43
CA LEU A 526 -11.60 -17.93 13.45
C LEU A 526 -13.02 -17.35 13.47
N ASP A 527 -14.02 -18.21 13.42
CA ASP A 527 -15.45 -17.85 13.46
C ASP A 527 -15.98 -17.88 14.90
N TRP A 528 -15.80 -18.99 15.61
CA TRP A 528 -16.21 -19.14 17.00
C TRP A 528 -15.42 -20.23 17.71
N LEU A 529 -15.51 -20.23 19.04
CA LEU A 529 -15.02 -21.31 19.91
C LEU A 529 -16.01 -21.61 21.04
N GLU A 530 -16.02 -22.84 21.54
CA GLU A 530 -16.84 -23.29 22.66
C GLU A 530 -16.13 -24.41 23.44
N PHE A 531 -16.41 -24.52 24.73
CA PHE A 531 -15.93 -25.63 25.56
C PHE A 531 -17.08 -26.61 25.83
N LYS A 532 -16.79 -27.91 25.75
CA LYS A 532 -17.70 -29.01 26.09
C LYS A 532 -17.16 -29.86 27.22
#